data_AF-A0A5B8XQI4-F1
#
_entry.id   AF-A0A5B8XQI4-F1
#
_cell.length_a   1.000
_cell.length_b   1.000
_cell.length_c   1.000
_cell.angle_alpha   90.00
_cell.angle_beta   90.00
_cell.angle_gamma   90.00
#
_symmetry.space_group_name_H-M   'P 1'
#
loop_
_entity.id
_entity.type
_entity.pdbx_description
1 polymer ?
#
loop_
_entity_poly.entity_id
_entity_poly.type
_entity_poly.pdbx_seq_one_letter_code
_entity_poly.pdbx_strand_id
1 'polypeptide(L)'
;MYRLLILFVCGLAACLPAVEETCETLATQHCEQCTTCSDEFSSNALCDVDANTCRDSIITRCETQAATVPDPKNELQTCADALEAYQCTEFMSDYASGARPLPQECDYFL
;
A
#
# COMPACT_ATOMS: atom_id res chain seq x y z
N MET A 1 -1.56 41.75 8.55
CA MET A 1 -1.67 40.29 8.77
C MET A 1 -1.67 39.63 7.40
N TYR A 2 -0.51 39.12 6.97
CA TYR A 2 -0.34 38.53 5.64
C TYR A 2 -0.96 37.14 5.61
N ARG A 3 -2.08 36.99 4.89
CA ARG A 3 -2.62 35.69 4.48
C ARG A 3 -1.67 35.11 3.43
N LEU A 4 -0.85 34.15 3.84
CA LEU A 4 -0.08 33.32 2.90
C LEU A 4 -1.06 32.39 2.18
N LEU A 5 -1.50 32.82 0.99
CA LEU A 5 -2.04 31.96 -0.05
C LEU A 5 -0.88 31.09 -0.57
N ILE A 6 -0.68 29.90 0.00
CA ILE A 6 0.13 28.88 -0.64
C ILE A 6 -0.77 28.25 -1.71
N LEU A 7 -0.72 28.85 -2.89
CA LEU A 7 -1.11 28.23 -4.15
C LEU A 7 -0.19 27.02 -4.36
N PHE A 8 -0.66 25.83 -4.01
CA PHE A 8 -0.02 24.59 -4.42
C PHE A 8 -0.30 24.40 -5.90
N VAL A 9 0.64 24.88 -6.72
CA VAL A 9 0.67 24.70 -8.17
C VAL A 9 1.03 23.24 -8.44
N CYS A 10 0.06 22.33 -8.31
CA CYS A 10 0.14 21.02 -8.95
C CYS A 10 -0.14 21.22 -10.44
N GLY A 11 0.92 21.48 -11.20
CA GLY A 11 0.89 21.40 -12.65
C GLY A 11 0.56 19.96 -13.06
N LEU A 12 -0.55 19.79 -13.78
CA LEU A 12 -1.23 18.56 -14.22
C LEU A 12 -0.41 17.62 -15.16
N ALA A 13 0.91 17.51 -15.00
CA ALA A 13 1.72 16.64 -15.86
C ALA A 13 2.88 15.89 -15.19
N ALA A 14 3.15 16.04 -13.88
CA ALA A 14 4.32 15.41 -13.25
C ALA A 14 4.20 15.09 -11.74
N CYS A 15 2.99 14.99 -11.16
CA CYS A 15 2.85 14.82 -9.71
C CYS A 15 2.64 13.37 -9.22
N LEU A 16 2.73 12.37 -10.11
CA LEU A 16 2.72 10.98 -9.66
C LEU A 16 4.12 10.59 -9.20
N PRO A 17 4.30 10.12 -7.95
CA PRO A 17 5.59 9.70 -7.40
C PRO A 17 6.28 8.66 -8.31
N ALA A 18 7.57 8.47 -8.10
CA ALA A 18 8.27 7.39 -8.78
C ALA A 18 7.65 6.03 -8.40
N VAL A 19 7.68 5.06 -9.31
CA VAL A 19 7.15 3.70 -9.06
C VAL A 19 7.84 3.09 -7.83
N GLU A 20 9.16 3.22 -7.74
CA GLU A 20 9.96 2.76 -6.59
C GLU A 20 9.47 3.38 -5.27
N GLU A 21 9.28 4.70 -5.23
CA GLU A 21 8.79 5.43 -4.05
C GLU A 21 7.36 5.03 -3.66
N THR A 22 6.52 4.76 -4.66
CA THR A 22 5.13 4.31 -4.45
C THR A 22 5.10 2.89 -3.90
N CYS A 23 5.92 2.00 -4.48
CA CYS A 23 6.07 0.62 -4.01
C CYS A 23 6.63 0.55 -2.58
N GLU A 24 7.60 1.39 -2.24
CA GLU A 24 8.13 1.49 -0.87
C GLU A 24 7.06 1.95 0.13
N THR A 25 6.26 2.94 -0.26
CA THR A 25 5.15 3.45 0.55
C THR A 25 4.08 2.37 0.76
N LEU A 26 3.63 1.72 -0.31
CA LEU A 26 2.64 0.65 -0.27
C LEU A 26 3.10 -0.54 0.57
N ALA A 27 4.36 -0.95 0.40
CA ALA A 27 4.95 -2.03 1.17
C ALA A 27 5.01 -1.70 2.65
N THR A 28 5.43 -0.49 3.00
CA THR A 28 5.48 -0.01 4.39
C THR A 28 4.08 0.01 4.99
N GLN A 29 3.11 0.63 4.31
CA GLN A 29 1.72 0.70 4.76
C GLN A 29 1.11 -0.69 4.98
N HIS A 30 1.24 -1.59 4.01
CA HIS A 30 0.67 -2.94 4.13
C HIS A 30 1.29 -3.73 5.28
N CYS A 31 2.62 -3.71 5.43
CA CYS A 31 3.31 -4.46 6.48
C CYS A 31 3.05 -3.87 7.88
N GLU A 32 2.99 -2.54 8.01
CA GLU A 32 2.62 -1.87 9.25
C GLU A 32 1.17 -2.13 9.63
N GLN A 33 0.25 -2.08 8.65
CA GLN A 33 -1.15 -2.39 8.86
C GLN A 33 -1.32 -3.84 9.32
N CYS A 34 -0.69 -4.79 8.65
CA CYS A 34 -0.73 -6.18 9.04
C CYS A 34 -0.21 -6.40 10.47
N THR A 35 0.88 -5.74 10.87
CA THR A 35 1.40 -5.79 12.25
C THR A 35 0.44 -5.15 13.26
N THR A 36 -0.10 -3.98 12.93
CA THR A 36 -1.01 -3.22 13.80
C THR A 36 -2.33 -3.97 14.01
N CYS A 37 -2.95 -4.46 12.92
CA CYS A 37 -4.15 -5.28 13.00
C CYS A 37 -3.84 -6.61 13.71
N SER A 38 -2.66 -7.19 13.53
CA SER A 38 -2.25 -8.40 14.26
C SER A 38 -2.24 -8.20 15.77
N ASP A 39 -1.66 -7.09 16.22
CA ASP A 39 -1.58 -6.73 17.64
C ASP A 39 -2.97 -6.44 18.23
N GLU A 40 -3.82 -5.71 17.50
CA GLU A 40 -5.19 -5.39 17.92
C GLU A 40 -6.03 -6.65 18.17
N PHE A 41 -5.84 -7.68 17.34
CA PHE A 41 -6.61 -8.92 17.40
C PHE A 41 -5.87 -10.09 18.09
N SER A 42 -4.71 -9.82 18.74
CA SER A 42 -3.87 -10.80 19.45
C SER A 42 -3.54 -12.07 18.65
N SER A 43 -3.46 -11.94 17.33
CA SER A 43 -3.21 -13.06 16.42
C SER A 43 -1.79 -12.94 15.85
N ASN A 44 -0.79 -13.27 16.67
CA ASN A 44 0.66 -13.19 16.38
C ASN A 44 1.15 -13.92 15.11
N ALA A 45 0.26 -14.55 14.33
CA ALA A 45 0.56 -15.29 13.11
C ALA A 45 0.08 -14.60 11.82
N LEU A 46 -0.57 -13.43 11.91
CA LEU A 46 -1.12 -12.73 10.74
C LEU A 46 -0.02 -12.21 9.80
N CYS A 47 1.05 -11.66 10.39
CA CYS A 47 2.29 -11.33 9.69
C CYS A 47 3.43 -12.17 10.27
N ASP A 48 3.57 -13.40 9.80
CA ASP A 48 4.62 -14.36 10.23
C ASP A 48 6.02 -14.02 9.65
N VAL A 49 6.18 -12.82 9.11
CA VAL A 49 7.42 -12.28 8.54
C VAL A 49 7.77 -10.98 9.25
N ASP A 50 9.06 -10.76 9.52
CA ASP A 50 9.49 -9.49 10.08
C ASP A 50 9.19 -8.34 9.11
N ALA A 51 8.94 -7.15 9.66
CA ALA A 51 8.51 -5.99 8.87
C ALA A 51 9.48 -5.61 7.74
N ASN A 52 10.79 -5.84 7.89
CA ASN A 52 11.75 -5.53 6.84
C ASN A 52 11.68 -6.55 5.71
N THR A 53 11.65 -7.85 6.03
CA THR A 53 11.48 -8.91 5.03
C THR A 53 10.13 -8.78 4.30
N CYS A 54 9.06 -8.45 5.01
CA CYS A 54 7.76 -8.14 4.44
C CYS A 54 7.88 -6.99 3.41
N ARG A 55 8.46 -5.86 3.84
CA ARG A 55 8.60 -4.67 3.00
C ARG A 55 9.43 -4.96 1.75
N ASP A 56 10.61 -5.56 1.90
CA ASP A 56 11.52 -5.80 0.78
C ASP A 56 10.94 -6.79 -0.25
N SER A 57 10.21 -7.81 0.23
CA SER A 57 9.50 -8.75 -0.64
C SER A 57 8.40 -8.07 -1.46
N ILE A 58 7.62 -7.20 -0.81
CA ILE A 58 6.53 -6.47 -1.47
C ILE A 58 7.08 -5.42 -2.45
N ILE A 59 8.15 -4.68 -2.09
CA ILE A 59 8.80 -3.72 -3.00
C ILE A 59 9.25 -4.44 -4.28
N THR A 60 9.98 -5.55 -4.13
CA THR A 60 10.51 -6.31 -5.26
C THR A 60 9.37 -6.80 -6.18
N ARG A 61 8.28 -7.30 -5.59
CA ARG A 61 7.10 -7.75 -6.33
C ARG A 61 6.43 -6.57 -7.03
N CYS A 62 6.15 -5.49 -6.32
CA CYS A 62 5.50 -4.30 -6.82
C CYS A 62 6.25 -3.71 -8.02
N GLU A 63 7.56 -3.53 -7.92
CA GLU A 63 8.40 -3.01 -9.01
C GLU A 63 8.41 -3.94 -10.22
N THR A 64 8.56 -5.24 -9.99
CA THR A 64 8.54 -6.26 -11.05
C THR A 64 7.22 -6.24 -11.80
N GLN A 65 6.09 -6.16 -11.08
CA GLN A 65 4.76 -6.18 -11.67
C GLN A 65 4.44 -4.84 -12.34
N ALA A 66 4.80 -3.71 -11.72
CA ALA A 66 4.67 -2.39 -12.30
C ALA A 66 5.39 -2.27 -13.65
N ALA A 67 6.57 -2.88 -13.80
CA ALA A 67 7.29 -2.89 -15.08
C ALA A 67 6.55 -3.62 -16.23
N THR A 68 5.55 -4.45 -15.92
CA THR A 68 4.75 -5.18 -16.92
C THR A 68 3.48 -4.45 -17.34
N VAL A 69 3.11 -3.38 -16.64
CA VAL A 69 1.86 -2.65 -16.85
C VAL A 69 2.09 -1.45 -17.78
N PRO A 70 1.17 -1.14 -18.71
CA PRO A 70 1.33 0.01 -19.62
C PRO A 70 1.33 1.38 -18.92
N ASP A 71 0.55 1.54 -17.85
CA ASP A 71 0.50 2.75 -17.02
C ASP A 71 0.55 2.38 -15.53
N PRO A 72 1.72 1.99 -15.00
CA PRO A 72 1.83 1.51 -13.63
C PRO A 72 1.53 2.58 -12.60
N LYS A 73 1.72 3.86 -12.93
CA LYS A 73 1.52 4.95 -11.97
C LYS A 73 0.05 5.12 -11.59
N ASN A 74 -0.85 5.03 -12.56
CA ASN A 74 -2.27 5.14 -12.31
C ASN A 74 -2.80 3.92 -11.53
N GLU A 75 -2.34 2.72 -11.87
CA GLU A 75 -2.73 1.48 -11.17
C GLU A 75 -2.20 1.44 -9.73
N LEU A 76 -0.94 1.82 -9.51
CA LEU A 76 -0.36 1.92 -8.17
C LEU A 76 -1.02 3.00 -7.32
N GLN A 77 -1.41 4.13 -7.90
CA GLN A 77 -2.19 5.15 -7.19
C GLN A 77 -3.56 4.60 -6.76
N THR A 78 -4.23 3.86 -7.65
CA THR A 78 -5.52 3.23 -7.33
C THR A 78 -5.38 2.21 -6.20
N CYS A 79 -4.31 1.42 -6.20
CA CYS A 79 -3.97 0.54 -5.08
C CYS A 79 -3.68 1.33 -3.79
N ALA A 80 -2.92 2.43 -3.86
CA ALA A 80 -2.60 3.24 -2.68
C ALA A 80 -3.87 3.82 -2.03
N ASP A 81 -4.77 4.37 -2.84
CA ASP A 81 -6.04 4.91 -2.36
C ASP A 81 -6.92 3.82 -1.73
N ALA A 82 -6.92 2.61 -2.32
CA ALA A 82 -7.66 1.46 -1.81
C ALA A 82 -7.06 0.94 -0.49
N LEU A 83 -5.74 0.89 -0.37
CA LEU A 83 -5.02 0.46 0.83
C LEU A 83 -5.21 1.44 1.98
N GLU A 84 -5.21 2.75 1.70
CA GLU A 84 -5.51 3.79 2.70
C GLU A 84 -6.95 3.66 3.25
N ALA A 85 -7.90 3.26 2.41
CA ALA A 85 -9.29 3.04 2.81
C ALA A 85 -9.53 1.70 3.52
N TYR A 86 -8.61 0.74 3.37
CA TYR A 86 -8.76 -0.62 3.89
C TYR A 86 -8.60 -0.65 5.40
N GLN A 87 -9.61 -1.14 6.12
CA GLN A 87 -9.60 -1.13 7.59
C GLN A 87 -9.15 -2.47 8.18
N CYS A 88 -8.65 -2.45 9.42
CA CYS A 88 -8.30 -3.69 10.13
C CYS A 88 -9.47 -4.67 10.28
N THR A 89 -10.71 -4.18 10.34
CA THR A 89 -11.90 -5.03 10.36
C THR A 89 -12.07 -5.82 9.06
N GLU A 90 -11.79 -5.21 7.91
CA GLU A 90 -11.82 -5.86 6.60
C GLU A 90 -10.65 -6.83 6.45
N PHE A 91 -9.45 -6.38 6.82
CA PHE A 91 -8.24 -7.21 6.91
C PHE A 91 -8.50 -8.52 7.66
N MET A 92 -9.08 -8.42 8.86
CA MET A 92 -9.39 -9.57 9.70
C MET A 92 -10.49 -10.46 9.13
N SER A 93 -11.52 -9.86 8.50
CA SER A 93 -12.57 -10.61 7.83
C SER A 93 -11.99 -11.46 6.69
N ASP A 94 -11.14 -10.87 5.87
CA ASP A 94 -10.50 -11.55 4.73
C ASP A 94 -9.57 -12.66 5.21
N TYR A 95 -8.70 -12.37 6.20
CA TYR A 95 -7.86 -13.41 6.79
C TYR A 95 -8.66 -14.56 7.40
N ALA A 96 -9.72 -14.27 8.17
CA ALA A 96 -10.57 -15.29 8.79
C ALA A 96 -11.30 -16.15 7.74
N SER A 97 -11.57 -15.59 6.56
CA SER A 97 -12.15 -16.31 5.42
C SER A 97 -11.13 -17.11 4.60
N GLY A 98 -9.84 -16.96 4.89
CA GLY A 98 -8.74 -17.56 4.10
C GLY A 98 -8.44 -16.81 2.80
N ALA A 99 -9.01 -15.62 2.61
CA ALA A 99 -8.65 -14.71 1.53
C ALA A 99 -7.34 -13.98 1.87
N ARG A 100 -6.71 -13.40 0.84
CA ARG A 100 -5.57 -12.51 1.06
C ARG A 100 -6.08 -11.18 1.65
N PRO A 101 -5.54 -10.72 2.79
CA PRO A 101 -6.05 -9.55 3.49
C PRO A 101 -5.49 -8.26 2.89
N LEU A 102 -5.94 -7.95 1.67
CA LEU A 102 -5.53 -6.78 0.92
C LEU A 102 -6.62 -6.37 -0.10
N PRO A 103 -6.71 -5.09 -0.49
CA PRO A 103 -7.68 -4.63 -1.49
C PRO A 103 -7.48 -5.30 -2.86
N GLN A 104 -8.56 -5.56 -3.58
CA GLN A 104 -8.47 -6.22 -4.90
C GLN A 104 -7.61 -5.43 -5.90
N GLU A 105 -7.61 -4.11 -5.80
CA GLU A 105 -6.83 -3.17 -6.59
C GLU A 105 -5.32 -3.37 -6.40
N CYS A 106 -4.91 -3.92 -5.25
CA CYS A 106 -3.52 -4.18 -4.91
C CYS A 106 -3.07 -5.62 -5.21
N ASP A 107 -3.97 -6.54 -5.55
CA ASP A 107 -3.72 -7.99 -5.61
C ASP A 107 -2.69 -8.41 -6.67
N TYR A 108 -2.48 -7.54 -7.66
CA TYR A 108 -1.45 -7.70 -8.68
C TYR A 108 -0.06 -7.23 -8.21
N PHE A 109 0.02 -6.20 -7.38
CA PHE A 109 1.26 -5.53 -6.98
C PHE A 109 1.82 -6.03 -5.64
N LEU A 110 0.94 -6.37 -4.69
CA LEU A 110 1.28 -6.90 -3.36
C LEU A 110 1.14 -8.43 -3.33
#